data_AF-A0A7C7LKB9-F1
#
_entry.id   AF-A0A7C7LKB9-F1
#
_cell.length_a   1.000
_cell.length_b   1.000
_cell.length_c   1.000
_cell.angle_alpha   90.00
_cell.angle_beta   90.00
_cell.angle_gamma   90.00
#
_symmetry.space_group_name_H-M   'P 1'
#
loop_
_entity.id
_entity.type
_entity.pdbx_description
1 polymer ?
#
loop_
_entity_poly.entity_id
_entity_poly.type
_entity_poly.pdbx_seq_one_letter_code
_entity_poly.pdbx_strand_id
1 'polypeptide(L)'
;MGSNLPAEEIAAAAHRNVAKAVALSITYPPDDPKLKHEAQKLYCGLPESVSIIVGGRVSEAYNRIWNEIGAKRIVGLNNFRQTLGQLRNGYNLLAE
;
A
#
# COMPACT_ATOMS: atom_id res chain seq x y z
N MET A 1 4.95 6.46 -10.64
CA MET A 1 6.15 5.60 -10.74
C MET A 1 5.88 4.52 -11.76
N GLY A 2 6.93 3.96 -12.39
CA GLY A 2 6.79 2.89 -13.39
C GLY A 2 6.34 1.56 -12.78
N SER A 3 5.88 0.65 -13.63
CA SER A 3 5.63 -0.75 -13.27
C SER A 3 6.94 -1.47 -12.95
N ASN A 4 6.91 -2.42 -12.00
CA ASN A 4 8.06 -3.23 -11.56
C ASN A 4 9.18 -2.46 -10.85
N LEU A 5 8.89 -1.31 -10.24
CA LEU A 5 9.85 -0.66 -9.35
C LEU A 5 10.13 -1.57 -8.13
N PRO A 6 11.41 -1.73 -7.72
CA PRO A 6 11.75 -2.40 -6.47
C PRO A 6 11.11 -1.71 -5.26
N ALA A 7 10.77 -2.50 -4.25
CA ALA A 7 10.22 -1.99 -2.99
C ALA A 7 11.06 -0.89 -2.36
N GLU A 8 12.38 -1.03 -2.43
CA GLU A 8 13.36 -0.11 -1.86
C GLU A 8 13.32 1.27 -2.55
N GLU A 9 13.09 1.29 -3.88
CA GLU A 9 12.97 2.55 -4.62
C GLU A 9 11.66 3.28 -4.29
N ILE A 10 10.56 2.53 -4.14
CA ILE A 10 9.28 3.08 -3.72
C ILE A 10 9.39 3.67 -2.31
N ALA A 11 10.03 2.96 -1.38
CA ALA A 11 10.27 3.42 -0.02
C ALA A 11 11.15 4.68 0.00
N ALA A 12 12.26 4.67 -0.74
CA ALA A 12 13.15 5.83 -0.84
C ALA A 12 12.44 7.05 -1.42
N ALA A 13 11.56 6.87 -2.41
CA ALA A 13 10.78 7.95 -2.97
C ALA A 13 9.69 8.44 -2.01
N ALA A 14 9.02 7.54 -1.27
CA ALA A 14 8.06 7.92 -0.24
C ALA A 14 8.72 8.76 0.86
N HIS A 15 9.93 8.36 1.29
CA HIS A 15 10.74 9.09 2.26
C HIS A 15 11.11 10.49 1.75
N ARG A 16 11.68 10.59 0.54
CA ARG A 16 12.09 11.87 -0.07
C ARG A 16 10.94 12.84 -0.26
N ASN A 17 9.74 12.34 -0.57
CA ASN A 17 8.55 13.16 -0.79
C ASN A 17 7.75 13.43 0.50
N VAL A 18 8.20 12.94 1.65
CA VAL A 18 7.45 13.02 2.93
C VAL A 18 6.00 12.55 2.73
N ALA A 19 5.86 11.43 2.01
CA ALA A 19 4.56 10.93 1.60
C ALA A 19 3.77 10.43 2.81
N LYS A 20 2.46 10.73 2.87
CA LYS A 20 1.56 10.16 3.89
C LYS A 20 1.10 8.74 3.57
N ALA A 21 1.18 8.35 2.29
CA ALA A 21 0.82 7.02 1.86
C ALA A 21 1.50 6.63 0.55
N VAL A 22 1.65 5.32 0.36
CA VAL A 22 2.01 4.68 -0.89
C VAL A 22 0.79 3.88 -1.37
N ALA A 23 0.37 4.12 -2.62
CA ALA A 23 -0.71 3.37 -3.24
C ALA A 23 -0.17 2.43 -4.32
N LEU A 24 -0.46 1.14 -4.20
CA LEU A 24 -0.05 0.10 -5.15
C LEU A 24 -1.26 -0.39 -5.95
N SER A 25 -1.08 -0.53 -7.26
CA SER A 25 -2.07 -1.14 -8.16
C SER A 25 -1.61 -2.53 -8.57
N ILE A 26 -2.23 -3.56 -7.99
CA ILE A 26 -1.90 -4.96 -8.24
C ILE A 26 -2.73 -5.48 -9.41
N THR A 27 -2.05 -5.68 -10.53
CA THR A 27 -2.63 -6.18 -11.78
C THR A 27 -2.00 -7.48 -12.27
N TYR A 28 -0.91 -7.92 -11.63
CA TYR A 28 -0.20 -9.15 -11.99
C TYR A 28 -1.02 -10.39 -11.57
N PRO A 29 -0.89 -11.54 -12.27
CA PRO A 29 -1.61 -12.75 -11.95
C PRO A 29 -1.41 -13.19 -10.49
N PRO A 30 -2.37 -13.90 -9.90
CA PRO A 30 -2.20 -14.52 -8.58
C PRO A 30 -1.02 -15.50 -8.60
N ASP A 31 -0.44 -15.77 -7.43
CA ASP A 31 0.64 -16.74 -7.19
C ASP A 31 2.09 -16.32 -7.52
N ASP A 32 2.39 -15.05 -7.75
CA ASP A 32 3.78 -14.58 -7.77
C ASP A 32 4.41 -14.55 -6.35
N PRO A 33 5.38 -15.43 -6.02
CA PRO A 33 6.05 -15.41 -4.72
C PRO A 33 6.91 -14.16 -4.51
N LYS A 34 7.34 -13.49 -5.58
CA LYS A 34 8.13 -12.24 -5.49
C LYS A 34 7.29 -11.12 -4.91
N LEU A 35 6.00 -11.06 -5.23
CA LEU A 35 5.12 -10.01 -4.71
C LEU A 35 5.07 -10.03 -3.19
N LYS A 36 5.06 -11.21 -2.58
CA LYS A 36 5.12 -11.35 -1.11
C LYS A 36 6.40 -10.74 -0.55
N HIS A 37 7.54 -11.08 -1.14
CA HIS A 37 8.83 -10.61 -0.68
C HIS A 37 8.98 -9.09 -0.83
N GLU A 38 8.55 -8.54 -1.98
CA GLU A 38 8.57 -7.10 -2.24
C GLU A 38 7.59 -6.34 -1.33
N ALA A 39 6.41 -6.89 -1.05
CA ALA A 39 5.47 -6.30 -0.09
C ALA A 39 6.06 -6.19 1.33
N GLN A 40 6.76 -7.24 1.78
CA GLN A 40 7.43 -7.24 3.08
C GLN A 40 8.60 -6.25 3.13
N LYS A 41 9.43 -6.22 2.09
CA LYS A 41 10.51 -5.23 1.96
C LYS A 41 9.98 -3.81 1.98
N LEU A 42 8.89 -3.55 1.26
CA LEU A 42 8.27 -2.23 1.21
C LEU A 42 7.78 -1.82 2.60
N TYR A 43 7.11 -2.72 3.30
CA TYR A 43 6.68 -2.49 4.68
C TYR A 43 7.86 -2.16 5.60
N CYS A 44 8.93 -2.96 5.57
CA CYS A 44 10.13 -2.72 6.40
C CYS A 44 10.89 -1.45 6.01
N GLY A 45 10.83 -1.04 4.74
CA GLY A 45 11.53 0.14 4.24
C GLY A 45 10.76 1.45 4.43
N LEU A 46 9.46 1.39 4.71
CA LEU A 46 8.63 2.58 4.92
C LEU A 46 8.65 3.03 6.38
N PRO A 47 8.65 4.35 6.65
CA PRO A 47 8.38 4.86 7.99
C PRO A 47 6.98 4.46 8.47
N GLU A 48 6.81 4.23 9.77
CA GLU A 48 5.50 3.86 10.37
C GLU A 48 4.39 4.89 10.10
N SER A 49 4.76 6.14 9.83
CA SER A 49 3.83 7.22 9.49
C SER A 49 3.26 7.12 8.06
N VAL A 50 3.82 6.26 7.20
CA VAL A 50 3.41 6.11 5.81
C VAL A 50 2.46 4.92 5.68
N SER A 51 1.20 5.18 5.33
CA SER A 51 0.23 4.12 5.10
C SER A 51 0.42 3.42 3.75
N ILE A 52 0.27 2.10 3.73
CA ILE A 52 0.25 1.31 2.48
C ILE A 52 -1.21 1.10 2.07
N ILE A 53 -1.56 1.49 0.84
CA ILE A 53 -2.87 1.29 0.23
C ILE A 53 -2.71 0.35 -0.96
N VAL A 54 -3.56 -0.66 -1.07
CA VAL A 54 -3.49 -1.65 -2.16
C VAL A 54 -4.82 -1.71 -2.89
N GLY A 55 -4.78 -1.58 -4.21
CA GLY A 55 -5.93 -1.74 -5.09
C GLY A 55 -5.56 -2.52 -6.34
N GLY A 56 -6.44 -2.52 -7.34
CA GLY A 56 -6.23 -3.25 -8.59
C GLY A 56 -6.96 -4.60 -8.62
N ARG A 57 -7.11 -5.14 -9.83
CA ARG A 57 -8.00 -6.27 -10.14
C ARG A 57 -7.66 -7.54 -9.39
N VAL A 58 -6.38 -7.74 -9.07
CA VAL A 58 -5.86 -8.98 -8.47
C VAL A 58 -5.47 -8.78 -7.01
N SER A 59 -5.69 -7.58 -6.44
CA SER A 59 -5.34 -7.27 -5.05
C SER A 59 -5.93 -8.25 -4.03
N GLU A 60 -7.11 -8.82 -4.32
CA GLU A 60 -7.80 -9.76 -3.44
C GLU A 60 -7.03 -11.07 -3.23
N ALA A 61 -6.35 -11.56 -4.26
CA ALA A 61 -5.63 -12.83 -4.21
C ALA A 61 -4.51 -12.84 -3.15
N TYR A 62 -4.08 -11.65 -2.73
CA TYR A 62 -2.98 -11.44 -1.79
C TYR A 62 -3.45 -10.87 -0.45
N ASN A 63 -4.75 -10.94 -0.13
CA ASN A 63 -5.33 -10.39 1.11
C ASN A 63 -4.58 -10.80 2.37
N ARG A 64 -4.12 -12.06 2.44
CA ARG A 64 -3.35 -12.54 3.58
C ARG A 64 -2.09 -11.72 3.82
N ILE A 65 -1.35 -11.40 2.74
CA ILE A 65 -0.12 -10.60 2.79
C ILE A 65 -0.45 -9.17 3.20
N TRP A 66 -1.50 -8.58 2.63
CA TRP A 66 -1.91 -7.21 2.95
C TRP A 66 -2.30 -7.08 4.42
N ASN A 67 -3.00 -8.06 4.97
CA ASN A 67 -3.34 -8.10 6.39
C ASN A 67 -2.10 -8.26 7.27
N GLU A 68 -1.15 -9.13 6.89
CA GLU A 68 0.11 -9.35 7.63
C GLU A 68 0.95 -8.07 7.76
N ILE A 69 0.95 -7.19 6.74
CA ILE A 69 1.70 -5.92 6.75
C ILE A 69 0.85 -4.70 7.11
N GLY A 70 -0.42 -4.89 7.53
CA GLY A 70 -1.32 -3.80 7.89
C GLY A 70 -1.72 -2.87 6.73
N ALA A 71 -1.62 -3.33 5.49
CA ALA A 71 -1.98 -2.53 4.31
C ALA A 71 -3.51 -2.43 4.14
N LYS A 72 -3.99 -1.26 3.74
CA LYS A 72 -5.42 -1.01 3.49
C LYS A 72 -5.79 -1.39 2.07
N ARG A 73 -6.55 -2.48 1.90
CA ARG A 73 -7.13 -2.83 0.61
C ARG A 73 -8.30 -1.90 0.27
N ILE A 74 -8.33 -1.42 -0.97
CA ILE A 74 -9.42 -0.62 -1.51
C ILE A 74 -10.03 -1.30 -2.74
N VAL A 75 -11.34 -1.12 -2.91
CA VAL A 75 -12.09 -1.60 -4.07
C VAL A 75 -12.72 -0.40 -4.75
N GLY A 76 -12.21 -0.05 -5.93
CA GLY A 76 -12.69 1.08 -6.72
C GLY A 76 -12.20 2.46 -6.25
N LEU A 77 -12.44 3.46 -7.10
CA LEU A 77 -11.94 4.83 -6.89
C LEU A 77 -12.67 5.59 -5.77
N ASN A 78 -13.92 5.23 -5.48
CA ASN A 78 -14.68 5.87 -4.40
C ASN A 78 -14.05 5.55 -3.03
N ASN A 79 -13.77 4.28 -2.75
CA ASN A 79 -13.02 3.88 -1.56
C ASN A 79 -11.65 4.55 -1.51
N PHE A 80 -10.94 4.62 -2.65
CA PHE A 80 -9.63 5.27 -2.68
C PHE A 80 -9.69 6.73 -2.24
N ARG A 81 -10.64 7.50 -2.79
CA ARG A 81 -10.83 8.92 -2.40
C ARG A 81 -11.16 9.05 -0.92
N GLN A 82 -12.02 8.19 -0.39
CA GLN A 82 -12.37 8.21 1.04
C GLN A 82 -11.15 7.94 1.92
N THR A 83 -10.35 6.91 1.61
CA THR A 83 -9.14 6.57 2.35
C THR A 83 -8.11 7.72 2.31
N LEU A 84 -7.91 8.35 1.15
CA LEU A 84 -7.03 9.51 1.05
C LEU A 84 -7.57 10.72 1.85
N GLY A 85 -8.88 10.92 1.87
CA GLY A 85 -9.52 11.95 2.69
C GLY A 85 -9.26 11.75 4.19
N GLN A 86 -9.39 10.51 4.68
CA GLN A 86 -9.10 10.16 6.08
C GLN A 86 -7.64 10.43 6.44
N LEU A 87 -6.70 10.06 5.58
CA LEU A 87 -5.26 10.29 5.77
C LEU A 87 -4.89 11.78 5.72
N ARG A 88 -5.56 12.56 4.85
CA ARG A 88 -5.34 14.00 4.75
C ARG A 88 -5.77 14.71 6.03
N ASN A 89 -6.91 14.32 6.58
CA ASN A 89 -7.53 14.95 7.73
C ASN A 89 -7.00 14.45 9.09
N GLY A 90 -6.08 13.47 9.10
CA GLY A 90 -5.40 13.02 10.32
C GLY A 90 -6.33 12.34 11.34
N TYR A 91 -7.36 11.62 10.88
CA TYR A 91 -8.22 10.88 11.80
C TYR A 91 -7.45 9.71 12.44
N ASN A 92 -7.12 9.85 13.72
CA ASN A 92 -6.85 8.73 14.61
C ASN A 92 -8.11 7.85 14.65
N LEU A 93 -8.06 6.66 14.03
CA LEU A 93 -9.07 5.63 14.20
C LEU A 93 -8.87 4.92 15.55
N LEU A 94 -9.01 5.68 16.65
CA LEU A 94 -9.21 5.16 18.00
C LEU A 94 -10.46 5.85 18.56
N ALA A 95 -11.62 5.27 18.28
CA ALA A 95 -12.89 5.35 19.01
C ALA A 95 -14.03 5.07 18.02
N GLU A 96 -14.52 3.83 17.98
CA GLU A 96 -15.76 3.39 18.63
C GLU A 96 -15.81 1.86 18.61
#